data_AF-A0A0K8R9T9-F1
#
_entry.id   AF-A0A0K8R9T9-F1
#
_cell.length_a   1.000
_cell.length_b   1.000
_cell.length_c   1.000
_cell.angle_alpha   90.00
_cell.angle_beta   90.00
_cell.angle_gamma   90.00
#
_symmetry.space_group_name_H-M   'P 1'
#
loop_
_entity.id
_entity.type
_entity.pdbx_description
1 polymer ?
#
loop_
_entity_poly.entity_id
_entity_poly.type
_entity_poly.pdbx_seq_one_letter_code
_entity_poly.pdbx_strand_id
1 'polypeptide(L)'
;MTVFALALQLFAAPMGVSLAVETCPIDAYWQLSTDVGSFQNAWDAIGQRGIYYLRLGTGDLRYRCVITTITATSSRDKIIDYKSVMYNVSPQEKKEFEGRASVREDVRGIYSNIYRMARETGEGDTLISRVVYTEKAKCYVMYKVETEDFELWVRQTESDFLPRGCEYVYRLVTYNLKTNIFTDKSFCKDVVKETEVFNSHLLFMGFILYDCLTKGKK
;
A
#
# COMPACT_ATOMS: atom_id res chain seq x y z
N MET A 1 55.65 39.72 -18.25
CA MET A 1 56.13 38.36 -17.95
C MET A 1 55.35 37.89 -16.72
N THR A 2 54.18 37.27 -16.92
CA THR A 2 53.97 35.81 -16.97
C THR A 2 54.35 35.08 -15.67
N VAL A 3 53.32 34.51 -15.03
CA VAL A 3 53.28 33.13 -14.49
C VAL A 3 54.20 32.94 -13.27
N PHE A 4 53.71 32.88 -12.03
CA PHE A 4 53.22 31.66 -11.38
C PHE A 4 52.59 32.04 -10.02
N ALA A 5 51.27 32.24 -9.96
CA ALA A 5 50.52 32.15 -8.70
C ALA A 5 49.07 31.67 -8.91
N LEU A 6 48.78 31.16 -10.11
CA LEU A 6 47.46 30.69 -10.54
C LEU A 6 47.42 29.15 -10.69
N ALA A 7 48.29 28.43 -9.97
CA ALA A 7 48.44 26.98 -10.08
C ALA A 7 48.21 26.20 -8.76
N LEU A 8 47.54 26.79 -7.78
CA LEU A 8 47.03 26.07 -6.60
C LEU A 8 45.50 26.19 -6.43
N GLN A 9 44.81 26.62 -7.51
CA GLN A 9 43.36 26.66 -7.62
C GLN A 9 42.74 25.41 -8.29
N LEU A 10 43.45 24.28 -8.40
CA LEU A 10 42.92 23.12 -9.13
C LEU A 10 42.84 21.77 -8.39
N PHE A 11 43.25 21.67 -7.12
CA PHE A 11 43.07 20.42 -6.35
C PHE A 11 42.77 20.64 -4.86
N ALA A 12 41.80 21.50 -4.56
CA ALA A 12 41.06 21.40 -3.32
C ALA A 12 39.59 21.16 -3.68
N ALA A 13 39.33 19.96 -4.20
CA ALA A 13 37.98 19.42 -4.24
C ALA A 13 37.36 19.60 -2.85
N PRO A 14 36.07 19.97 -2.77
CA PRO A 14 35.44 20.22 -1.49
C PRO A 14 35.66 18.95 -0.68
N MET A 15 36.26 19.08 0.51
CA MET A 15 36.00 18.11 1.55
C MET A 15 34.51 18.23 1.79
N GLY A 16 33.75 17.47 1.00
CA GLY A 16 32.40 17.08 1.29
C GLY A 16 32.54 16.47 2.66
N VAL A 17 32.23 17.28 3.66
CA VAL A 17 31.69 16.78 4.91
C VAL A 17 30.50 15.98 4.42
N SER A 18 30.72 14.68 4.21
CA SER A 18 29.67 13.71 4.31
C SER A 18 29.19 13.93 5.72
N LEU A 19 28.20 14.82 5.87
CA LEU A 19 27.15 14.57 6.83
C LEU A 19 26.63 13.20 6.39
N ALA A 20 27.32 12.16 6.87
CA ALA A 20 26.65 10.98 7.36
C ALA A 20 25.70 11.54 8.43
N VAL A 21 24.59 12.12 7.95
CA VAL A 21 23.35 12.09 8.66
C VAL A 21 23.20 10.61 8.88
N GLU A 22 23.55 10.15 10.08
CA GLU A 22 22.98 8.94 10.60
C GLU A 22 21.48 9.17 10.45
N THR A 23 20.93 8.65 9.36
CA THR A 23 19.51 8.68 9.10
C THR A 23 18.94 7.87 10.23
N CYS A 24 18.47 8.57 11.26
CA CYS A 24 17.81 7.96 12.40
C CYS A 24 16.76 7.03 11.79
N PRO A 25 16.86 5.70 12.02
CA PRO A 25 15.88 4.78 11.46
C PRO A 25 14.52 5.31 11.87
N ILE A 26 13.63 5.47 10.91
CA ILE A 26 12.25 5.83 11.25
C ILE A 26 11.73 4.69 12.14
N ASP A 27 11.68 4.98 13.43
CA ASP A 27 11.34 4.06 14.49
C ASP A 27 9.87 4.22 14.87
N ALA A 28 9.49 3.67 16.03
CA ALA A 28 8.17 3.84 16.61
C ALA A 28 7.73 5.32 16.70
N TYR A 29 8.66 6.29 16.68
CA TYR A 29 8.37 7.71 16.72
C TYR A 29 7.57 8.18 15.51
N TRP A 30 7.91 7.79 14.28
CA TRP A 30 7.11 8.19 13.11
C TRP A 30 5.74 7.52 13.11
N GLN A 31 5.71 6.22 13.43
CA GLN A 31 4.44 5.47 13.50
C GLN A 31 3.48 6.10 14.50
N LEU A 32 4.01 6.77 15.53
CA LEU A 32 3.27 7.44 16.59
C LEU A 32 3.47 8.99 16.59
N SER A 33 3.91 9.60 15.50
CA SER A 33 4.11 11.06 15.44
C SER A 33 2.81 11.78 15.06
N THR A 34 2.37 12.71 15.89
CA THR A 34 1.19 13.53 15.60
C THR A 34 1.39 14.46 14.40
N ASP A 35 2.62 14.86 14.12
CA ASP A 35 2.96 15.83 13.08
C ASP A 35 2.65 15.33 11.66
N VAL A 36 2.74 14.00 11.48
CA VAL A 36 2.44 13.32 10.21
C VAL A 36 1.10 12.57 10.24
N GLY A 37 0.33 12.71 11.32
CA GLY A 37 -0.90 11.96 11.57
C GLY A 37 -1.97 12.14 10.48
N SER A 38 -2.00 13.29 9.82
CA SER A 38 -2.90 13.56 8.69
C SER A 38 -2.67 12.63 7.48
N PHE A 39 -1.46 12.09 7.34
CA PHE A 39 -1.09 11.11 6.32
C PHE A 39 -1.23 9.65 6.80
N GLN A 40 -1.63 9.44 8.05
CA GLN A 40 -1.72 8.10 8.66
C GLN A 40 -3.16 7.62 8.82
N ASN A 41 -4.13 8.31 8.20
CA ASN A 41 -5.52 7.91 8.29
C ASN A 41 -5.78 6.62 7.49
N ALA A 42 -6.06 5.53 8.19
CA ALA A 42 -6.31 4.23 7.60
C ALA A 42 -7.64 4.15 6.85
N TRP A 43 -8.63 4.98 7.20
CA TRP A 43 -9.87 5.03 6.41
C TRP A 43 -9.63 5.65 5.02
N ASP A 44 -8.73 6.61 4.90
CA ASP A 44 -8.31 7.15 3.60
C ASP A 44 -7.53 6.12 2.76
N ALA A 45 -6.87 5.16 3.41
CA ALA A 45 -6.12 4.09 2.77
C ALA A 45 -7.02 2.96 2.22
N ILE A 46 -7.88 2.39 3.08
CA ILE A 46 -8.64 1.16 2.77
C ILE A 46 -10.16 1.37 2.65
N GLY A 47 -10.68 2.55 3.00
CA GLY A 47 -12.12 2.83 3.02
C GLY A 47 -12.78 3.01 1.65
N GLN A 48 -12.07 2.71 0.56
CA GLN A 48 -12.58 2.80 -0.80
C GLN A 48 -12.68 1.42 -1.44
N ARG A 49 -13.80 1.17 -2.13
CA ARG A 49 -13.95 -0.03 -2.97
C ARG A 49 -12.95 0.01 -4.11
N GLY A 50 -12.38 -1.14 -4.43
CA GLY A 50 -11.38 -1.27 -5.46
C GLY A 50 -10.39 -2.37 -5.18
N ILE A 51 -9.35 -2.40 -6.02
CA ILE A 51 -8.40 -3.49 -6.10
C ILE A 51 -7.02 -2.93 -5.83
N TYR A 52 -6.31 -3.58 -4.93
CA TYR A 52 -5.04 -3.15 -4.40
C TYR A 52 -4.03 -4.28 -4.54
N TYR A 53 -2.87 -3.96 -5.07
CA TYR A 53 -1.76 -4.87 -5.28
C TYR A 53 -0.70 -4.60 -4.21
N LEU A 54 -0.22 -5.66 -3.55
CA LEU A 54 0.98 -5.56 -2.74
C LEU A 54 2.19 -5.47 -3.68
N ARG A 55 2.82 -4.30 -3.74
CA ARG A 55 3.95 -4.06 -4.65
C ARG A 55 5.26 -4.47 -4.01
N LEU A 56 5.52 -3.95 -2.82
CA LEU A 56 6.77 -4.16 -2.08
C LEU A 56 6.45 -4.61 -0.65
N GLY A 57 7.33 -5.43 -0.07
CA GLY A 57 7.24 -5.80 1.34
C GLY A 57 8.60 -6.21 1.91
N THR A 58 8.78 -6.07 3.22
CA THR A 58 10.02 -6.51 3.91
C THR A 58 9.94 -7.96 4.39
N GLY A 59 8.72 -8.51 4.47
CA GLY A 59 8.48 -9.87 4.95
C GLY A 59 8.91 -10.96 3.97
N ASP A 60 8.91 -12.19 4.49
CA ASP A 60 9.32 -13.38 3.75
C ASP A 60 8.43 -13.64 2.51
N LEU A 61 9.07 -14.09 1.42
CA LEU A 61 8.47 -14.35 0.11
C LEU A 61 7.72 -15.68 0.08
N ARG A 62 6.90 -16.01 1.09
CA ARG A 62 6.06 -17.22 1.04
C ARG A 62 4.99 -17.15 -0.03
N TYR A 63 4.56 -15.92 -0.33
CA TYR A 63 3.51 -15.63 -1.29
C TYR A 63 3.97 -14.61 -2.33
N ARG A 64 3.38 -14.68 -3.52
CA ARG A 64 3.51 -13.73 -4.63
C ARG A 64 2.13 -13.37 -5.19
N CYS A 65 2.09 -12.29 -5.97
CA CYS A 65 0.89 -11.79 -6.63
C CYS A 65 -0.26 -11.56 -5.64
N VAL A 66 0.05 -10.91 -4.51
CA VAL A 66 -0.95 -10.65 -3.47
C VAL A 66 -1.83 -9.48 -3.89
N ILE A 67 -3.12 -9.75 -4.03
CA ILE A 67 -4.15 -8.80 -4.42
C ILE A 67 -5.24 -8.81 -3.37
N THR A 68 -5.68 -7.63 -2.97
CA THR A 68 -6.84 -7.45 -2.10
C THR A 68 -7.88 -6.61 -2.81
N THR A 69 -9.11 -7.11 -2.85
CA THR A 69 -10.28 -6.43 -3.39
C THR A 69 -11.19 -6.04 -2.24
N ILE A 70 -11.46 -4.75 -2.09
CA ILE A 70 -12.43 -4.23 -1.14
C ILE A 70 -13.82 -4.34 -1.76
N THR A 71 -14.63 -5.27 -1.25
CA THR A 71 -15.93 -5.66 -1.82
C THR A 71 -17.08 -4.83 -1.28
N ALA A 72 -17.04 -4.44 0.00
CA ALA A 72 -18.02 -3.55 0.64
C ALA A 72 -17.37 -2.65 1.70
N THR A 73 -18.02 -1.53 2.01
CA THR A 73 -17.52 -0.52 2.95
C THR A 73 -18.68 0.10 3.75
N SER A 74 -18.54 0.23 5.07
CA SER A 74 -19.38 1.09 5.92
C SER A 74 -18.56 2.27 6.42
N SER A 75 -18.82 3.47 5.90
CA SER A 75 -18.10 4.69 6.27
C SER A 75 -18.42 5.19 7.67
N ARG A 76 -19.65 4.93 8.14
CA ARG A 76 -20.12 5.25 9.48
C ARG A 76 -19.37 4.44 10.53
N ASP A 77 -19.28 3.13 10.31
CA ASP A 77 -18.69 2.19 11.27
C ASP A 77 -17.20 1.95 11.02
N LYS A 78 -16.66 2.52 9.94
CA LYS A 78 -15.27 2.35 9.48
C LYS A 78 -14.89 0.88 9.24
N ILE A 79 -15.80 0.13 8.62
CA ILE A 79 -15.66 -1.30 8.34
C ILE A 79 -15.50 -1.53 6.84
N ILE A 80 -14.69 -2.52 6.48
CA ILE A 80 -14.57 -3.05 5.13
C ILE A 80 -14.79 -4.56 5.11
N ASP A 81 -15.37 -5.04 4.01
CA ASP A 81 -15.31 -6.44 3.62
C ASP A 81 -14.35 -6.55 2.43
N TYR A 82 -13.54 -7.59 2.42
CA TYR A 82 -12.52 -7.77 1.40
C TYR A 82 -12.32 -9.24 1.03
N LYS A 83 -11.85 -9.44 -0.20
CA LYS A 83 -11.36 -10.72 -0.72
C LYS A 83 -9.89 -10.56 -1.07
N SER A 84 -9.05 -11.46 -0.57
CA SER A 84 -7.63 -11.49 -0.90
C SER A 84 -7.28 -12.76 -1.69
N VAL A 85 -6.43 -12.59 -2.69
CA VAL A 85 -5.89 -13.65 -3.54
C VAL A 85 -4.37 -13.57 -3.50
N MET A 86 -3.71 -14.72 -3.36
CA MET A 86 -2.25 -14.83 -3.38
C MET A 86 -1.83 -16.18 -3.92
N TYR A 87 -0.57 -16.29 -4.37
CA TYR A 87 -0.01 -17.53 -4.88
C TYR A 87 1.18 -17.95 -4.03
N ASN A 88 1.23 -19.22 -3.63
CA ASN A 88 2.44 -19.79 -3.04
C ASN A 88 3.61 -19.70 -4.04
N VAL A 89 4.83 -19.54 -3.56
CA VAL A 89 6.01 -19.52 -4.45
C VAL A 89 6.30 -20.89 -5.05
N SER A 90 6.14 -21.97 -4.28
CA SER A 90 6.28 -23.33 -4.79
C SER A 90 5.64 -24.35 -3.83
N PRO A 91 4.77 -25.27 -4.32
CA PRO A 91 4.16 -25.25 -5.65
C PRO A 91 3.27 -24.00 -5.83
N GLN A 92 3.08 -23.54 -7.06
CA GLN A 92 2.32 -22.33 -7.37
C GLN A 92 0.81 -22.55 -7.23
N GLU A 93 0.32 -22.56 -6.00
CA GLU A 93 -1.09 -22.73 -5.67
C GLU A 93 -1.77 -21.37 -5.40
N LYS A 94 -2.95 -21.16 -5.99
CA LYS A 94 -3.84 -20.04 -5.67
C LYS A 94 -4.44 -20.26 -4.27
N LYS A 95 -4.31 -19.28 -3.40
CA LYS A 95 -5.02 -19.19 -2.12
C LYS A 95 -5.95 -17.99 -2.17
N GLU A 96 -7.19 -18.21 -1.75
CA GLU A 96 -8.20 -17.17 -1.64
C GLU A 96 -8.78 -17.18 -0.23
N PHE A 97 -9.03 -16.01 0.33
CA PHE A 97 -9.81 -15.89 1.54
C PHE A 97 -10.59 -14.59 1.55
N GLU A 98 -11.65 -14.58 2.34
CA GLU A 98 -12.45 -13.40 2.59
C GLU A 98 -12.30 -12.96 4.03
N GLY A 99 -12.32 -11.66 4.26
CA GLY A 99 -12.15 -11.09 5.57
C GLY A 99 -13.02 -9.85 5.77
N ARG A 100 -13.11 -9.45 7.03
CA ARG A 100 -13.70 -8.19 7.46
C ARG A 100 -12.68 -7.47 8.33
N ALA A 101 -12.54 -6.16 8.13
CA ALA A 101 -11.64 -5.35 8.93
C ALA A 101 -12.31 -4.04 9.37
N SER A 102 -11.88 -3.51 10.51
CA SER A 102 -12.32 -2.21 11.02
C SER A 102 -11.13 -1.28 11.23
N VAL A 103 -11.36 0.01 11.02
CA VAL A 103 -10.37 1.06 11.32
C VAL A 103 -10.69 1.68 12.67
N ARG A 104 -9.67 1.81 13.52
CA ARG A 104 -9.79 2.35 14.88
C ARG A 104 -8.71 3.37 15.16
N GLU A 105 -8.97 4.19 16.17
CA GLU A 105 -7.99 5.14 16.69
C GLU A 105 -6.82 4.40 17.35
N ASP A 106 -5.64 5.00 17.28
CA ASP A 106 -4.50 4.65 18.11
C ASP A 106 -4.46 5.50 19.39
N VAL A 107 -3.39 5.35 20.17
CA VAL A 107 -3.18 6.07 21.44
C VAL A 107 -3.16 7.59 21.30
N ARG A 108 -3.07 8.12 20.08
CA ARG A 108 -3.05 9.55 19.76
C ARG A 108 -4.43 10.07 19.34
N GLY A 109 -5.45 9.21 19.27
CA GLY A 109 -6.77 9.55 18.73
C GLY A 109 -6.80 9.64 17.19
N ILE A 110 -5.80 9.09 16.50
CA ILE A 110 -5.76 9.06 15.03
C ILE A 110 -6.23 7.70 14.55
N TYR A 111 -7.17 7.66 13.61
CA TYR A 111 -7.66 6.44 12.95
C TYR A 111 -6.58 5.78 12.06
N SER A 112 -5.52 5.24 12.63
CA SER A 112 -4.37 4.65 11.93
C SER A 112 -4.32 3.11 12.01
N ASN A 113 -5.06 2.52 12.95
CA ASN A 113 -5.03 1.09 13.22
C ASN A 113 -6.06 0.35 12.39
N ILE A 114 -5.66 -0.80 11.83
CA ILE A 114 -6.53 -1.74 11.12
C ILE A 114 -6.63 -3.03 11.93
N TYR A 115 -7.85 -3.37 12.32
CA TYR A 115 -8.17 -4.59 13.05
C TYR A 115 -8.86 -5.59 12.13
N ARG A 116 -8.43 -6.85 12.14
CA ARG A 116 -9.21 -7.95 11.59
C ARG A 116 -10.35 -8.24 12.55
N MET A 117 -11.57 -8.29 12.02
CA MET A 117 -12.74 -8.63 12.82
C MET A 117 -12.90 -10.15 12.92
N ALA A 118 -13.15 -10.65 14.14
CA ALA A 118 -13.45 -12.06 14.32
C ALA A 118 -14.79 -12.41 13.65
N ARG A 119 -14.81 -13.49 12.86
CA ARG A 119 -16.04 -13.98 12.24
C ARG A 119 -16.76 -14.88 13.23
N GLU A 120 -17.59 -14.32 14.11
CA GLU A 120 -18.55 -15.07 14.97
C GLU A 120 -17.96 -16.27 15.77
N THR A 121 -16.63 -16.36 15.92
CA THR A 121 -15.92 -17.48 16.56
C THR A 121 -15.68 -17.27 18.06
N GLY A 122 -16.13 -16.14 18.62
CA GLY A 122 -15.84 -15.77 20.02
C GLY A 122 -14.41 -15.27 20.26
N GLU A 123 -13.57 -15.21 19.24
CA GLU A 123 -12.28 -14.53 19.30
C GLU A 123 -12.47 -13.00 19.29
N GLY A 124 -11.57 -12.26 19.95
CA GLY A 124 -11.57 -10.80 19.90
C GLY A 124 -11.02 -10.28 18.58
N ASP A 125 -11.31 -9.02 18.26
CA ASP A 125 -10.71 -8.37 17.09
C ASP A 125 -9.20 -8.18 17.28
N THR A 126 -8.42 -8.50 16.25
CA THR A 126 -6.96 -8.50 16.32
C THR A 126 -6.39 -7.33 15.54
N LEU A 127 -5.50 -6.53 16.16
CA LEU A 127 -4.75 -5.50 15.46
C LEU A 127 -3.78 -6.17 14.48
N ILE A 128 -4.00 -5.98 13.18
CA ILE A 128 -3.17 -6.60 12.15
C ILE A 128 -2.14 -5.63 11.58
N SER A 129 -2.48 -4.34 11.49
CA SER A 129 -1.63 -3.37 10.81
C SER A 129 -1.86 -1.94 11.27
N ARG A 130 -0.86 -1.08 11.07
CA ARG A 130 -0.92 0.37 11.25
C ARG A 130 -0.57 1.05 9.92
N VAL A 131 -1.33 2.08 9.55
CA VAL A 131 -1.00 2.88 8.35
C VAL A 131 0.08 3.88 8.71
N VAL A 132 1.21 3.74 8.02
CA VAL A 132 2.41 4.59 8.18
C VAL A 132 2.31 5.83 7.32
N TYR A 133 1.71 5.68 6.14
CA TYR A 133 1.46 6.74 5.19
C TYR A 133 0.38 6.32 4.19
N THR A 134 -0.45 7.25 3.76
CA THR A 134 -1.35 7.06 2.63
C THR A 134 -1.39 8.30 1.74
N GLU A 135 -1.35 8.06 0.44
CA GLU A 135 -1.79 9.01 -0.56
C GLU A 135 -3.21 8.61 -0.95
N LYS A 136 -4.20 9.37 -0.45
CA LYS A 136 -5.64 9.02 -0.49
C LYS A 136 -6.03 8.43 -1.84
N ALA A 137 -6.72 7.29 -1.82
CA ALA A 137 -7.24 6.62 -3.01
C ALA A 137 -6.20 6.07 -4.01
N LYS A 138 -4.90 6.17 -3.76
CA LYS A 138 -3.82 5.75 -4.69
C LYS A 138 -2.94 4.64 -4.13
N CYS A 139 -2.39 4.86 -2.94
CA CYS A 139 -1.46 3.92 -2.33
C CYS A 139 -1.37 4.15 -0.82
N TYR A 140 -0.83 3.15 -0.14
CA TYR A 140 -0.54 3.24 1.28
C TYR A 140 0.62 2.32 1.67
N VAL A 141 1.35 2.78 2.68
CA VAL A 141 2.39 2.02 3.39
C VAL A 141 1.81 1.61 4.72
N MET A 142 1.90 0.33 5.05
CA MET A 142 1.48 -0.19 6.34
C MET A 142 2.63 -0.91 7.04
N TYR A 143 2.54 -0.94 8.36
CA TYR A 143 3.35 -1.75 9.24
C TYR A 143 2.48 -2.87 9.83
N LYS A 144 2.88 -4.12 9.66
CA LYS A 144 2.20 -5.29 10.20
C LYS A 144 2.70 -5.57 11.61
N VAL A 145 1.78 -5.55 12.57
CA VAL A 145 2.15 -5.60 13.99
C VAL A 145 2.66 -6.99 14.40
N GLU A 146 2.08 -8.05 13.86
CA GLU A 146 2.45 -9.43 14.21
C GLU A 146 3.81 -9.85 13.66
N THR A 147 4.13 -9.44 12.43
CA THR A 147 5.34 -9.87 11.73
C THR A 147 6.43 -8.79 11.68
N GLU A 148 6.11 -7.59 12.16
CA GLU A 148 6.96 -6.40 12.13
C GLU A 148 7.41 -5.99 10.71
N ASP A 149 6.62 -6.36 9.70
CA ASP A 149 6.92 -6.09 8.29
C ASP A 149 6.29 -4.80 7.78
N PHE A 150 6.96 -4.16 6.83
CA PHE A 150 6.38 -3.07 6.06
C PHE A 150 5.88 -3.55 4.71
N GLU A 151 4.72 -3.05 4.30
CA GLU A 151 4.08 -3.37 3.02
C GLU A 151 3.66 -2.09 2.29
N LEU A 152 3.94 -2.03 0.98
CA LEU A 152 3.48 -0.98 0.07
C LEU A 152 2.38 -1.53 -0.83
N TRP A 153 1.19 -0.98 -0.68
CA TRP A 153 0.01 -1.34 -1.47
C TRP A 153 -0.34 -0.21 -2.43
N VAL A 154 -0.72 -0.58 -3.65
CA VAL A 154 -1.04 0.36 -4.73
C VAL A 154 -2.34 -0.05 -5.40
N ARG A 155 -3.21 0.93 -5.63
CA ARG A 155 -4.48 0.72 -6.33
C ARG A 155 -4.23 0.33 -7.79
N GLN A 156 -5.14 -0.46 -8.36
CA GLN A 156 -5.07 -0.92 -9.75
C GLN A 156 -4.85 0.19 -10.78
N THR A 157 -5.55 1.31 -10.62
CA THR A 157 -5.44 2.47 -11.53
C THR A 157 -4.06 3.11 -11.53
N GLU A 158 -3.26 2.86 -10.48
CA GLU A 158 -1.89 3.35 -10.31
C GLU A 158 -0.88 2.20 -10.50
N SER A 159 -1.27 1.05 -11.04
CA SER A 159 -0.40 -0.13 -11.08
C SER A 159 0.72 -0.07 -12.12
N ASP A 160 0.69 0.90 -13.03
CA ASP A 160 1.73 1.12 -14.03
C ASP A 160 3.00 1.70 -13.42
N PHE A 161 2.88 2.54 -12.39
CA PHE A 161 3.99 3.24 -11.75
C PHE A 161 3.74 3.35 -10.24
N LEU A 162 4.79 3.21 -9.41
CA LEU A 162 4.64 3.47 -7.99
C LEU A 162 4.40 4.96 -7.75
N PRO A 163 3.33 5.37 -7.04
CA PRO A 163 3.15 6.77 -6.69
C PRO A 163 4.32 7.26 -5.84
N ARG A 164 4.91 8.40 -6.24
CA ARG A 164 6.19 8.88 -5.71
C ARG A 164 6.17 9.12 -4.19
N GLY A 165 5.04 9.58 -3.64
CA GLY A 165 4.89 9.81 -2.20
C GLY A 165 5.04 8.52 -1.41
N CYS A 166 4.27 7.49 -1.76
CA CYS A 166 4.37 6.20 -1.10
C CYS A 166 5.70 5.49 -1.35
N GLU A 167 6.29 5.62 -2.55
CA GLU A 167 7.63 5.07 -2.82
C GLU A 167 8.69 5.71 -1.91
N TYR A 168 8.69 7.04 -1.81
CA TYR A 168 9.61 7.78 -0.95
C TYR A 168 9.46 7.35 0.51
N VAL A 169 8.24 7.37 1.05
CA VAL A 169 8.00 7.01 2.45
C VAL A 169 8.33 5.55 2.71
N TYR A 170 7.97 4.63 1.80
CA TYR A 170 8.34 3.22 1.94
C TYR A 170 9.86 3.06 2.06
N ARG A 171 10.63 3.62 1.12
CA ARG A 171 12.11 3.55 1.16
C ARG A 171 12.69 4.14 2.44
N LEU A 172 12.08 5.21 2.95
CA LEU A 172 12.50 5.88 4.17
C LEU A 172 12.27 5.01 5.40
N VAL A 173 11.09 4.39 5.55
CA VAL A 173 10.76 3.55 6.72
C VAL A 173 11.36 2.16 6.66
N THR A 174 11.76 1.68 5.48
CA THR A 174 12.43 0.39 5.29
C THR A 174 13.93 0.53 5.07
N TYR A 175 14.54 1.66 5.47
CA TYR A 175 15.98 1.86 5.32
C TYR A 175 16.76 0.73 5.98
N ASN A 176 17.76 0.19 5.29
CA ASN A 176 18.53 -1.01 5.67
C ASN A 176 17.74 -2.32 5.84
N LEU A 177 16.45 -2.36 5.48
CA LEU A 177 15.67 -3.60 5.45
C LEU A 177 15.71 -4.21 4.05
N LYS A 178 15.72 -5.55 3.98
CA LYS A 178 15.58 -6.27 2.73
C LYS A 178 14.17 -6.06 2.17
N THR A 179 14.09 -5.48 0.97
CA THR A 179 12.82 -5.28 0.26
C THR A 179 12.62 -6.39 -0.77
N ASN A 180 11.42 -6.96 -0.78
CA ASN A 180 10.98 -7.98 -1.72
C ASN A 180 9.87 -7.41 -2.64
N ILE A 181 9.86 -7.84 -3.90
CA ILE A 181 8.83 -7.47 -4.88
C ILE A 181 7.77 -8.57 -4.92
N PHE A 182 6.53 -8.21 -4.61
CA PHE A 182 5.42 -9.17 -4.51
C PHE A 182 4.56 -9.23 -5.76
N THR A 183 4.45 -8.12 -6.51
CA THR A 183 3.67 -8.06 -7.74
C THR A 183 4.56 -7.62 -8.90
N ASP A 184 4.85 -8.57 -9.79
CA ASP A 184 5.48 -8.33 -11.08
C ASP A 184 4.45 -8.69 -12.17
N LYS A 185 4.15 -7.74 -13.05
CA LYS A 185 3.18 -7.91 -14.14
C LYS A 185 3.52 -9.10 -15.04
N SER A 186 4.79 -9.47 -15.15
CA SER A 186 5.23 -10.61 -15.95
C SER A 186 4.84 -11.96 -15.33
N PHE A 187 4.76 -12.04 -14.00
CA PHE A 187 4.42 -13.24 -13.25
C PHE A 187 2.94 -13.31 -12.85
N CYS A 188 2.27 -12.17 -12.67
CA CYS A 188 0.88 -12.11 -12.19
C CYS A 188 -0.17 -12.03 -13.33
N LYS A 189 0.19 -12.44 -14.55
CA LYS A 189 -0.61 -12.24 -15.78
C LYS A 189 -2.03 -12.81 -15.71
N ASP A 190 -2.22 -13.95 -15.06
CA ASP A 190 -3.52 -14.61 -14.98
C ASP A 190 -4.46 -13.92 -13.99
N VAL A 191 -3.90 -13.25 -12.98
CA VAL A 191 -4.66 -12.56 -11.93
C VAL A 191 -5.18 -11.20 -12.41
N VAL A 192 -4.44 -10.54 -13.30
CA VAL A 192 -4.85 -9.26 -13.92
C VAL A 192 -6.00 -9.46 -14.92
N LYS A 193 -6.01 -10.60 -15.64
CA LYS A 193 -7.08 -10.91 -16.62
C LYS A 193 -8.43 -11.19 -15.96
N GLU A 194 -8.48 -11.92 -14.84
CA GLU A 194 -9.74 -12.13 -14.09
C GLU A 194 -10.36 -10.79 -13.61
N THR A 195 -9.52 -9.77 -13.38
CA THR A 195 -9.98 -8.47 -12.92
C THR A 195 -10.51 -7.57 -14.04
N GLU A 196 -9.94 -7.65 -15.23
CA GLU A 196 -10.44 -6.94 -16.42
C GLU A 196 -11.80 -7.51 -16.90
N VAL A 197 -12.04 -8.80 -16.71
CA VAL A 197 -13.35 -9.43 -17.02
C VAL A 197 -14.46 -8.91 -16.10
N PHE A 198 -14.16 -8.63 -14.82
CA PHE A 198 -15.15 -8.04 -13.90
C PHE A 198 -15.51 -6.58 -14.26
N ASN A 199 -14.53 -5.78 -14.70
CA ASN A 199 -14.79 -4.39 -15.15
C ASN A 199 -15.51 -4.32 -16.50
N SER A 200 -15.25 -5.25 -17.42
CA SER A 200 -15.95 -5.30 -18.70
C SER A 200 -17.41 -5.72 -18.58
N HIS A 201 -17.78 -6.58 -17.61
CA HIS A 201 -19.19 -6.87 -17.32
C HIS A 201 -19.95 -5.72 -16.65
N LEU A 202 -19.30 -4.92 -15.78
CA LEU A 202 -19.90 -3.71 -15.22
C LEU A 202 -20.09 -2.60 -16.28
N LEU A 203 -19.16 -2.46 -17.22
CA LEU A 203 -19.32 -1.58 -18.38
C LEU A 203 -20.44 -2.06 -19.32
N PHE A 204 -20.59 -3.38 -19.50
CA PHE A 204 -21.70 -3.95 -20.29
C PHE A 204 -23.08 -3.72 -19.65
N MET A 205 -23.21 -3.87 -18.32
CA MET A 205 -24.45 -3.54 -17.62
C MET A 205 -24.76 -2.03 -17.62
N GLY A 206 -23.73 -1.17 -17.57
CA GLY A 206 -23.89 0.28 -17.72
C GLY A 206 -24.45 0.67 -19.09
N PHE A 207 -24.03 0.00 -20.17
CA PHE A 207 -24.58 0.22 -21.51
C PHE A 207 -26.02 -0.26 -21.66
N ILE A 208 -26.38 -1.41 -21.06
CA ILE A 208 -27.76 -1.94 -21.12
C ILE A 208 -28.75 -1.04 -20.34
N LEU A 209 -28.33 -0.47 -19.20
CA LEU A 209 -29.16 0.47 -18.43
C LEU A 209 -29.32 1.83 -19.12
N TYR A 210 -28.30 2.32 -19.84
CA TYR A 210 -28.39 3.58 -20.58
C TYR A 210 -29.27 3.46 -21.84
N ASP A 211 -29.27 2.30 -22.51
CA ASP A 211 -30.11 2.06 -23.69
C ASP A 211 -31.59 1.85 -23.31
N CYS A 212 -31.88 1.28 -22.14
CA CYS A 212 -33.26 1.19 -21.62
C CYS A 212 -33.84 2.56 -21.20
N LEU A 213 -33.03 3.45 -20.63
CA LEU A 213 -33.50 4.77 -20.18
C LEU A 213 -33.68 5.78 -21.32
N THR A 214 -33.02 5.59 -22.47
CA THR A 214 -33.10 6.50 -23.62
C THR A 214 -34.11 6.05 -24.68
N LYS A 215 -34.47 4.76 -24.74
CA LYS A 215 -35.49 4.23 -25.68
C LYS A 215 -36.91 4.12 -25.11
N GLY A 216 -37.11 4.38 -23.81
CA GLY A 216 -38.44 4.38 -23.16
C GLY A 216 -39.20 5.71 -23.19
N LYS A 217 -38.72 6.73 -23.91
CA LYS A 217 -39.43 8.01 -24.12
C LYS A 217 -39.71 8.23 -25.60
N LYS A 218 -40.69 7.50 -26.13
CA LYS A 218 -41.53 7.91 -27.27
C LYS A 218 -42.92 7.33 -27.10
#